data_AF-A0A9X5X6I3-F1
#
_entry.id   AF-A0A9X5X6I3-F1
#
_cell.length_a   1.000
_cell.length_b   1.000
_cell.length_c   1.000
_cell.angle_alpha   90.00
_cell.angle_beta   90.00
_cell.angle_gamma   90.00
#
_symmetry.space_group_name_H-M   'P 1'
#
loop_
_entity.id
_entity.type
_entity.pdbx_description
1 polymer ?
#
loop_
_entity_poly.entity_id
_entity_poly.type
_entity_poly.pdbx_seq_one_letter_code
_entity_poly.pdbx_strand_id
1 'polypeptide(L)'
;EDRTYTGAPLPVDLAANAASLGMRVLRAKTVRDLRAALAEARAADTPTCVYVETETADTVSGAPPAQAWWDVPVAETATRSSAVKAREEYDRHVAARRRHL
;
A
#
# COMPACT_ATOMS: atom_id res chain seq x y z
N GLU A 1 -10.28 -31.25 -6.83
CA GLU A 1 -9.67 -30.73 -5.59
C GLU A 1 -9.13 -29.33 -5.86
N ASP A 2 -9.63 -28.32 -5.15
CA ASP A 2 -9.51 -26.89 -5.50
C ASP A 2 -8.18 -26.22 -5.11
N ARG A 3 -7.16 -26.99 -4.69
CA ARG A 3 -5.79 -26.53 -4.38
C ARG A 3 -5.67 -25.32 -3.42
N THR A 4 -6.73 -24.97 -2.70
CA THR A 4 -6.72 -23.88 -1.74
C THR A 4 -5.96 -24.28 -0.47
N TYR A 5 -5.02 -23.44 -0.05
CA TYR A 5 -4.30 -23.61 1.21
C TYR A 5 -5.25 -23.36 2.40
N THR A 6 -5.46 -24.38 3.23
CA THR A 6 -6.34 -24.34 4.41
C THR A 6 -5.58 -24.28 5.74
N GLY A 7 -4.26 -24.08 5.68
CA GLY A 7 -3.42 -23.97 6.87
C GLY A 7 -3.57 -22.62 7.58
N ALA A 8 -3.10 -22.56 8.82
CA ALA A 8 -3.02 -21.30 9.56
C ALA A 8 -2.10 -20.30 8.82
N PRO A 9 -2.33 -18.97 8.95
CA PRO A 9 -1.42 -17.97 8.43
C PRO A 9 0.01 -18.22 8.93
N LEU A 10 0.98 -18.19 8.02
CA LEU A 10 2.38 -18.30 8.40
C LEU A 10 2.76 -17.08 9.25
N PRO A 11 3.52 -17.26 10.35
CA PRO A 11 4.00 -16.15 11.16
C PRO A 11 5.12 -15.42 10.41
N VAL A 12 4.74 -14.44 9.58
CA VAL A 12 5.68 -13.64 8.78
C VAL A 12 6.03 -12.35 9.51
N ASP A 13 7.28 -12.20 9.92
CA ASP A 13 7.83 -10.93 10.39
C ASP A 13 8.57 -10.23 9.23
N LEU A 14 7.87 -9.31 8.57
CA LEU A 14 8.41 -8.54 7.45
C LEU A 14 9.55 -7.60 7.86
N ALA A 15 9.53 -7.11 9.11
CA ALA A 15 10.61 -6.29 9.63
C ALA A 15 11.87 -7.11 9.88
N ALA A 16 11.75 -8.34 10.41
CA ALA A 16 12.87 -9.26 10.53
C ALA A 16 13.44 -9.64 9.15
N ASN A 17 12.57 -9.83 8.14
CA ASN A 17 13.02 -10.06 6.78
C ASN A 17 13.84 -8.87 6.22
N ALA A 18 13.35 -7.63 6.36
CA ALA A 18 14.10 -6.44 5.94
C ALA A 18 15.47 -6.33 6.66
N ALA A 19 15.49 -6.60 7.97
CA ALA A 19 16.74 -6.62 8.74
C ALA A 19 17.73 -7.69 8.24
N SER A 20 17.25 -8.88 7.87
CA SER A 20 18.10 -9.95 7.32
C SER A 20 18.76 -9.60 6.00
N LEU A 21 18.20 -8.64 5.26
CA LEU A 21 18.77 -8.10 4.02
C LEU A 21 19.76 -6.95 4.27
N GLY A 22 20.11 -6.68 5.54
CA GLY A 22 21.07 -5.67 5.95
C GLY A 22 20.48 -4.26 6.14
N MET A 23 19.15 -4.12 6.13
CA MET A 23 18.51 -2.82 6.39
C MET A 23 18.45 -2.53 7.89
N ARG A 24 18.63 -1.26 8.25
CA ARG A 24 18.30 -0.76 9.59
C ARG A 24 16.79 -0.62 9.71
N VAL A 25 16.15 -1.24 10.70
CA VAL A 25 14.67 -1.24 10.81
C VAL A 25 14.20 -0.40 11.99
N LEU A 26 13.36 0.60 11.72
CA LEU A 26 12.65 1.43 12.69
C LEU A 26 11.19 0.99 12.75
N ARG A 27 10.73 0.49 13.90
CA ARG A 27 9.33 0.06 14.09
C ARG A 27 8.52 1.21 14.69
N ALA A 28 7.50 1.69 13.99
CA ALA A 28 6.59 2.72 14.48
C ALA A 28 5.20 2.14 14.75
N LYS A 29 4.63 2.48 15.91
CA LYS A 29 3.32 2.01 16.36
C LYS A 29 2.26 3.11 16.43
N THR A 30 2.70 4.37 16.37
CA THR A 30 1.82 5.54 16.40
C THR A 30 2.21 6.51 15.30
N VAL A 31 1.29 7.42 14.96
CA VAL A 31 1.59 8.50 13.99
C VAL A 31 2.77 9.37 14.44
N ARG A 32 2.93 9.57 15.76
CA ARG A 32 4.08 10.30 16.31
C ARG A 32 5.38 9.53 16.06
N ASP A 33 5.39 8.23 16.33
CA ASP A 33 6.56 7.39 16.10
C ASP A 33 6.90 7.32 14.61
N LEU A 34 5.88 7.27 13.74
CA LEU A 34 6.06 7.29 12.28
C LEU A 34 6.74 8.58 11.84
N ARG A 35 6.28 9.75 12.31
CA ARG A 35 6.91 11.05 11.98
C ARG A 35 8.37 11.10 12.42
N ALA A 36 8.67 10.60 13.63
CA ALA A 36 10.03 10.54 14.14
C ALA A 36 10.90 9.58 13.31
N ALA A 37 10.41 8.37 13.03
CA ALA A 37 11.12 7.36 12.25
C ALA A 37 11.39 7.82 10.81
N LEU A 38 10.45 8.54 10.18
CA LEU A 38 10.67 9.13 8.85
C LEU A 38 11.74 10.23 8.86
N ALA A 39 11.75 11.09 9.89
CA ALA A 39 12.78 12.11 10.03
C ALA A 39 14.18 11.47 10.21
N GLU A 40 14.26 10.44 11.05
CA GLU A 40 15.50 9.70 11.31
C GLU A 40 15.97 8.92 10.07
N ALA A 41 15.07 8.22 9.37
CA ALA A 41 15.39 7.51 8.14
C ALA A 41 15.91 8.46 7.05
N ARG A 42 15.37 9.68 6.97
CA ARG A 42 15.80 10.70 6.00
C ARG A 42 17.21 11.24 6.29
N ALA A 43 17.61 11.27 7.56
CA ALA A 43 18.94 11.72 7.97
C ALA A 43 20.00 10.62 7.89
N ALA A 44 19.59 9.36 7.68
CA ALA A 44 20.49 8.21 7.70
C ALA A 44 21.34 8.12 6.43
N ASP A 45 22.57 7.66 6.62
CA ASP A 45 23.54 7.32 5.57
C ASP A 45 23.47 5.84 5.13
N THR A 46 22.61 5.06 5.79
CA THR A 46 22.40 3.62 5.55
C THR A 46 20.96 3.32 5.14
N PRO A 47 20.73 2.27 4.32
CA PRO A 47 19.38 1.82 3.99
C PRO A 47 18.55 1.57 5.24
N THR A 48 17.50 2.39 5.42
CA THR A 48 16.65 2.36 6.60
C THR A 48 15.22 2.02 6.19
N CYS A 49 14.64 0.98 6.78
CA CYS A 49 13.25 0.59 6.65
C CYS A 49 12.44 1.15 7.84
N VAL A 50 11.38 1.88 7.57
CA VAL A 50 10.37 2.23 8.58
C VAL A 50 9.23 1.23 8.46
N TYR A 51 9.10 0.34 9.44
CA TYR A 51 8.06 -0.67 9.51
C TYR A 51 6.90 -0.20 10.38
N VAL A 52 5.69 -0.25 9.84
CA VAL A 52 4.44 0.10 10.53
C VAL A 52 3.47 -1.04 10.37
N GLU A 53 2.97 -1.55 11.49
CA GLU A 53 1.80 -2.43 11.48
C GLU A 53 0.56 -1.55 11.37
N THR A 54 -0.13 -1.64 10.24
CA THR A 54 -1.45 -1.03 10.07
C THR A 54 -2.49 -2.11 10.30
N GLU A 55 -3.47 -1.83 11.14
CA GLU A 55 -4.67 -2.67 11.17
C GLU A 55 -5.38 -2.49 9.81
N THR A 56 -5.44 -3.57 9.02
CA THR A 56 -6.42 -3.66 7.93
C THR A 56 -7.76 -3.96 8.59
N ALA A 57 -8.32 -2.95 9.24
CA ALA A 57 -9.63 -3.11 9.79
C ALA A 57 -10.59 -3.20 8.60
N ASP A 58 -11.40 -4.24 8.57
CA ASP A 58 -12.66 -4.28 7.82
C ASP A 58 -13.60 -3.08 8.16
N THR A 59 -13.14 -2.10 8.97
CA THR A 59 -13.86 -0.93 9.48
C THR A 59 -13.21 0.43 9.16
N VAL A 60 -12.04 0.50 8.52
CA VAL A 60 -11.52 1.77 7.96
C VAL A 60 -11.53 1.66 6.45
N SER A 61 -12.73 1.79 5.86
CA SER A 61 -12.97 1.54 4.43
C SER A 61 -12.34 0.21 4.00
N GLY A 62 -13.00 -0.91 4.35
CA GLY A 62 -12.55 -2.25 3.96
C GLY A 62 -12.11 -2.29 2.49
N ALA A 63 -11.15 -3.16 2.17
CA ALA A 63 -10.58 -3.28 0.82
C ALA A 63 -11.73 -3.20 -0.21
N PRO A 64 -11.65 -2.31 -1.22
CA PRO A 64 -12.71 -2.17 -2.20
C PRO A 64 -13.13 -3.55 -2.69
N PRO A 65 -14.43 -3.87 -2.77
CA PRO A 65 -14.91 -5.19 -3.14
C PRO A 65 -14.20 -5.64 -4.42
N ALA A 66 -13.35 -6.66 -4.30
CA ALA A 66 -12.46 -7.26 -5.30
C ALA A 66 -12.47 -6.61 -6.71
N GLN A 67 -11.99 -5.38 -6.82
CA GLN A 67 -11.78 -4.67 -8.09
C GLN A 67 -10.42 -3.96 -7.99
N ALA A 68 -9.34 -4.75 -7.99
CA ALA A 68 -7.93 -4.35 -7.87
C ALA A 68 -7.57 -3.57 -6.58
N TRP A 69 -6.56 -4.07 -5.84
CA TRP A 69 -6.01 -3.38 -4.67
C TRP A 69 -5.06 -2.23 -5.03
N TRP A 70 -4.78 -2.05 -6.33
CA TRP A 70 -4.07 -0.93 -6.90
C TRP A 70 -4.99 -0.22 -7.92
N ASP A 71 -4.89 1.10 -8.01
CA ASP A 71 -5.55 1.87 -9.05
C ASP A 71 -4.91 1.54 -10.41
N VAL A 72 -5.68 1.03 -11.37
CA VAL A 72 -5.23 0.82 -12.76
C VAL A 72 -5.86 1.90 -13.63
N PRO A 73 -5.12 2.96 -13.99
CA PRO A 73 -5.65 4.00 -14.85
C PRO A 73 -6.04 3.44 -16.22
N VAL A 74 -7.12 3.96 -16.78
CA VAL A 74 -7.45 3.70 -18.19
C VAL A 74 -6.36 4.30 -19.07
N ALA A 75 -5.91 3.56 -20.09
CA ALA A 75 -4.82 3.98 -20.97
C ALA A 75 -5.09 5.34 -21.65
N GLU A 76 -4.16 6.28 -21.51
CA GLU A 76 -4.30 7.65 -22.02
C GLU A 76 -4.31 7.73 -23.54
N THR A 77 -3.50 6.90 -24.19
CA THR A 77 -3.29 6.93 -25.65
C THR A 77 -4.22 5.97 -26.40
N ALA A 78 -5.27 5.47 -25.75
CA ALA A 78 -6.19 4.53 -26.37
C ALA A 78 -7.03 5.23 -27.45
N THR A 79 -7.10 4.63 -28.64
CA THR A 79 -7.88 5.17 -29.76
C THR A 79 -9.30 4.62 -29.84
N ARG A 80 -9.60 3.56 -29.07
CA ARG A 80 -10.96 3.00 -29.00
C ARG A 80 -11.87 3.94 -28.23
N SER A 81 -13.00 4.31 -28.83
CA SER A 81 -13.97 5.26 -28.26
C SER A 81 -14.46 4.87 -26.86
N SER A 82 -14.63 3.57 -26.58
CA SER A 82 -15.00 3.09 -25.24
C SER A 82 -13.92 3.35 -24.19
N ALA A 83 -12.64 3.23 -24.55
CA ALA A 83 -11.51 3.48 -23.65
C ALA A 83 -11.32 4.99 -23.40
N VAL A 84 -11.54 5.83 -24.41
CA VAL A 84 -11.52 7.29 -24.25
C VAL A 84 -12.59 7.74 -23.25
N LYS A 85 -13.83 7.26 -23.41
CA LYS A 85 -14.93 7.55 -22.46
C LYS A 85 -14.64 7.06 -21.04
N ALA A 86 -14.09 5.85 -20.92
CA ALA A 86 -13.70 5.29 -19.63
C ALA A 86 -12.57 6.11 -18.96
N ARG A 87 -11.64 6.68 -19.75
CA ARG A 87 -10.60 7.58 -19.22
C ARG A 87 -11.18 8.90 -18.71
N GLU A 88 -12.09 9.52 -19.47
CA GLU A 88 -12.77 10.74 -19.02
C GLU A 88 -13.53 10.53 -17.69
N GLU A 89 -14.19 9.37 -17.54
CA GLU A 89 -14.88 9.02 -16.30
C GLU A 89 -13.91 8.76 -15.14
N TYR A 90 -12.83 8.02 -15.41
CA TYR A 90 -11.75 7.79 -14.46
C TYR A 90 -11.16 9.12 -13.95
N ASP A 91 -10.84 10.06 -14.85
CA ASP A 91 -10.25 11.35 -14.48
C ASP A 91 -11.20 12.20 -13.61
N ARG A 92 -12.51 12.16 -13.88
CA ARG A 92 -13.54 12.77 -13.01
C ARG A 92 -13.55 12.14 -11.62
N HIS A 93 -13.47 10.82 -11.53
CA HIS A 93 -13.43 10.12 -10.24
C HIS A 93 -12.15 10.44 -9.46
N VAL A 94 -10.98 10.46 -10.12
CA VAL A 94 -9.70 10.83 -9.50
C VAL A 94 -9.76 12.23 -8.90
N ALA A 95 -10.30 13.21 -9.62
CA ALA A 95 -10.43 14.58 -9.14
C ALA A 95 -11.30 14.71 -7.87
N ALA A 96 -12.27 13.81 -7.68
CA ALA A 96 -13.16 13.80 -6.53
C ALA A 96 -12.60 13.03 -5.31
N ARG A 97 -11.47 12.32 -5.43
CA ARG A 97 -10.90 11.52 -4.33
C ARG A 97 -10.34 12.42 -3.22
N ARG A 98 -10.65 12.08 -1.97
CA ARG A 98 -10.06 12.73 -0.79
C ARG A 98 -8.70 12.10 -0.49
N ARG A 99 -7.68 12.94 -0.28
CA ARG A 99 -6.36 12.50 0.20
C ARG A 99 -6.38 12.49 1.72
N HIS A 100 -6.22 11.32 2.31
CA HIS A 100 -5.98 11.16 3.74
C HIS A 100 -4.47 10.90 3.92
N LEU A 101 -3.82 11.71 4.76
CA LEU A 101 -2.47 11.51 5.27
C LEU A 101 -2.51 11.53 6.79
#